data_AF-A0A3N5SRN2-F1
#
_entry.id   AF-A0A3N5SRN2-F1
#
_cell.length_a   1.000
_cell.length_b   1.000
_cell.length_c   1.000
_cell.angle_alpha   90.00
_cell.angle_beta   90.00
_cell.angle_gamma   90.00
#
_symmetry.space_group_name_H-M   'P 1'
#
loop_
_entity.id
_entity.type
_entity.pdbx_description
1 polymer ?
#
loop_
_entity_poly.entity_id
_entity_poly.type
_entity_poly.pdbx_seq_one_letter_code
_entity_poly.pdbx_strand_id
1 'polypeptide(L)'
;MQSRKVSPELQAISDRAYLYAYGIDEAYKHLYKTLVEPDYPANRFQIIRHLADDKYTAHVSINNDTLHLMGWLDVAAEPVIVSVPDHDDGRYWVLHSMDMGHYTTTLFGKRTRGSKGGRFMFASQTWKGEVPDGITEVVRVESNFIKLMGRVMATGVEDEKKALTYVDDWNIRTLSEFLGQNGPKPKVRKFVPAAGNSWLERVNFALADGTMATADAHWLKGLEASGIGAGKMDFTSEQLAAAEISERHMMASLKEILPTLTNASESLGTRERLGNADRLVFHAATYIGQWGAPPEEASYLQMIKDQNGDILNGANDYSITFTPPPVSQFWSVTAYGSNTKLMIANDLNRHSRGDRHVKLNPDGTVTLRLSSNTKGKAEDTNFLPVPNENFYMLLRMYGGDEQIQAGKFPVPVVHKVKK
;
A
#
# COMPACT_ATOMS: atom_id res chain seq x y z
N MET A 1 34.78 17.81 -3.87
CA MET A 1 34.42 16.69 -4.76
C MET A 1 34.61 17.14 -6.20
N GLN A 2 35.57 16.59 -6.93
CA GLN A 2 35.62 16.79 -8.38
C GLN A 2 34.33 16.21 -8.98
N SER A 3 33.58 17.01 -9.74
CA SER A 3 32.45 16.50 -10.51
C SER A 3 32.98 15.45 -11.47
N ARG A 4 32.64 14.18 -11.21
CA ARG A 4 32.99 13.09 -12.13
C ARG A 4 32.27 13.38 -13.44
N LYS A 5 33.03 13.54 -14.53
CA LYS A 5 32.45 13.75 -15.86
C LYS A 5 31.69 12.48 -16.26
N VAL A 6 30.38 12.59 -16.40
CA VAL A 6 29.51 11.58 -17.00
C VAL A 6 29.19 12.04 -18.41
N SER A 7 29.35 11.16 -19.40
CA SER A 7 28.95 11.48 -20.77
C SER A 7 27.43 11.73 -20.87
N PRO A 8 26.99 12.70 -21.69
CA PRO A 8 25.55 12.97 -21.87
C PRO A 8 24.76 11.74 -22.33
N GLU A 9 25.36 10.90 -23.17
CA GLU A 9 24.77 9.67 -23.68
C GLU A 9 24.52 8.66 -22.56
N LEU A 10 25.53 8.40 -21.70
CA LEU A 10 25.36 7.52 -20.55
C LEU A 10 24.32 8.07 -19.57
N GLN A 11 24.33 9.39 -19.32
CA GLN A 11 23.36 10.00 -18.42
C GLN A 11 21.93 9.81 -18.93
N ALA A 12 21.68 10.01 -20.23
CA ALA A 12 20.36 9.82 -20.82
C ALA A 12 19.88 8.34 -20.75
N ILE A 13 20.81 7.38 -20.86
CA ILE A 13 20.47 5.95 -20.69
C ILE A 13 20.19 5.65 -19.21
N SER A 14 20.99 6.20 -18.30
CA SER A 14 20.80 6.04 -16.85
C SER A 14 19.49 6.64 -16.36
N ASP A 15 19.08 7.80 -16.87
CA ASP A 15 17.80 8.44 -16.51
C ASP A 15 16.61 7.58 -16.92
N ARG A 16 16.63 7.01 -18.13
CA ARG A 16 15.61 6.04 -18.58
C ARG A 16 15.63 4.75 -17.75
N ALA A 17 16.82 4.29 -17.35
CA ALA A 17 16.96 3.11 -16.52
C ALA A 17 16.39 3.33 -15.11
N TYR A 18 16.65 4.47 -14.49
CA TYR A 18 16.08 4.76 -13.17
C TYR A 18 14.58 5.06 -13.24
N LEU A 19 14.09 5.68 -14.32
CA LEU A 19 12.65 5.81 -14.57
C LEU A 19 11.95 4.45 -14.61
N TYR A 20 12.56 3.42 -15.20
CA TYR A 20 12.05 2.05 -15.08
C TYR A 20 12.16 1.53 -13.63
N ALA A 21 13.35 1.66 -13.04
CA ALA A 21 13.75 0.94 -11.85
C ALA A 21 13.24 1.52 -10.51
N TYR A 22 12.76 2.76 -10.48
CA TYR A 22 12.39 3.46 -9.25
C TYR A 22 11.49 2.64 -8.32
N GLY A 23 10.38 2.10 -8.84
CA GLY A 23 9.45 1.27 -8.06
C GLY A 23 10.09 0.03 -7.43
N ILE A 24 11.00 -0.62 -8.18
CA ILE A 24 11.74 -1.79 -7.71
C ILE A 24 12.73 -1.41 -6.60
N ASP A 25 13.43 -0.28 -6.78
CA ASP A 25 14.38 0.23 -5.81
C ASP A 25 13.69 0.57 -4.48
N GLU A 26 12.58 1.31 -4.52
CA GLU A 26 11.81 1.66 -3.34
C GLU A 26 11.14 0.44 -2.70
N ALA A 27 10.65 -0.52 -3.49
CA ALA A 27 10.12 -1.78 -2.98
C ALA A 27 11.20 -2.59 -2.24
N TYR A 28 12.41 -2.65 -2.80
CA TYR A 28 13.56 -3.30 -2.18
C TYR A 28 13.99 -2.61 -0.88
N LYS A 29 14.07 -1.28 -0.85
CA LYS A 29 14.35 -0.51 0.37
C LYS A 29 13.31 -0.85 1.46
N HIS A 30 12.03 -0.93 1.10
CA HIS A 30 10.96 -1.31 2.02
C HIS A 30 11.10 -2.75 2.52
N LEU A 31 11.36 -3.72 1.64
CA LEU A 31 11.65 -5.12 2.01
C LEU A 31 12.82 -5.19 3.00
N TYR A 32 13.93 -4.51 2.68
CA TYR A 32 15.12 -4.52 3.53
C TYR A 32 14.80 -4.00 4.93
N LYS A 33 14.08 -2.86 5.02
CA LYS A 33 13.74 -2.22 6.29
C LYS A 33 12.74 -3.02 7.13
N THR A 34 11.84 -3.76 6.48
CA THR A 34 10.70 -4.40 7.16
C THR A 34 10.83 -5.91 7.32
N LEU A 35 11.77 -6.56 6.63
CA LEU A 35 12.03 -7.99 6.72
C LEU A 35 13.48 -8.28 7.12
N VAL A 36 14.44 -7.69 6.39
CA VAL A 36 15.86 -8.08 6.49
C VAL A 36 16.55 -7.49 7.72
N GLU A 37 16.50 -6.17 7.90
CA GLU A 37 17.13 -5.48 9.03
C GLU A 37 16.59 -5.94 10.40
N PRO A 38 15.27 -6.10 10.62
CA PRO A 38 14.74 -6.63 11.86
C PRO A 38 14.81 -8.17 11.99
N ASP A 39 15.36 -8.88 11.00
CA ASP A 39 15.46 -10.34 10.94
C ASP A 39 14.10 -11.06 11.14
N TYR A 40 13.06 -10.56 10.45
CA TYR A 40 11.75 -11.21 10.49
C TYR A 40 11.67 -12.37 9.49
N PRO A 41 11.01 -13.49 9.86
CA PRO A 41 10.86 -14.62 8.95
C PRO A 41 9.88 -14.28 7.81
N ALA A 42 10.26 -14.63 6.58
CA ALA A 42 9.32 -14.68 5.46
C ALA A 42 8.30 -15.82 5.67
N ASN A 43 7.22 -15.80 4.89
CA ASN A 43 6.13 -16.78 4.95
C ASN A 43 5.45 -16.87 6.32
N ARG A 44 5.40 -15.75 7.06
CA ARG A 44 4.72 -15.60 8.34
C ARG A 44 4.01 -14.25 8.41
N PHE A 45 2.96 -14.18 9.21
CA PHE A 45 2.25 -12.93 9.48
C PHE A 45 2.89 -12.15 10.62
N GLN A 46 3.01 -10.84 10.41
CA GLN A 46 3.08 -9.79 11.41
C GLN A 46 1.67 -9.22 11.56
N ILE A 47 1.05 -9.37 12.73
CA ILE A 47 -0.38 -9.04 12.92
C ILE A 47 -0.52 -7.81 13.80
N ILE A 48 -1.30 -6.84 13.34
CA ILE A 48 -1.83 -5.75 14.17
C ILE A 48 -3.17 -6.23 14.71
N ARG A 49 -3.18 -6.66 15.98
CA ARG A 49 -4.33 -7.33 16.61
C ARG A 49 -5.41 -6.37 17.11
N HIS A 50 -5.15 -5.08 17.10
CA HIS A 50 -6.12 -4.07 17.50
C HIS A 50 -6.27 -3.07 16.37
N LEU A 51 -7.45 -2.46 16.23
CA LEU A 51 -7.61 -1.31 15.38
C LEU A 51 -6.55 -0.27 15.76
N ALA A 52 -5.83 0.22 14.76
CA ALA A 52 -4.77 1.17 15.00
C ALA A 52 -5.32 2.45 15.64
N ASP A 53 -4.71 2.87 16.73
CA ASP A 53 -4.99 4.11 17.44
C ASP A 53 -3.75 5.02 17.41
N ASP A 54 -3.74 6.05 18.25
CA ASP A 54 -2.63 6.99 18.39
C ASP A 54 -1.32 6.36 18.90
N LYS A 55 -1.35 5.14 19.44
CA LYS A 55 -0.16 4.44 19.92
C LYS A 55 0.55 3.67 18.80
N TYR A 56 -0.13 3.45 17.68
CA TYR A 56 0.47 2.80 16.52
C TYR A 56 1.24 3.80 15.66
N THR A 57 2.57 3.63 15.58
CA THR A 57 3.47 4.60 14.91
C THR A 57 4.28 4.02 13.76
N ALA A 58 4.19 2.71 13.51
CA ALA A 58 5.04 2.02 12.53
C ALA A 58 4.65 2.30 11.06
N HIS A 59 3.39 2.66 10.80
CA HIS A 59 2.93 3.09 9.48
C HIS A 59 2.14 4.39 9.58
N VAL A 60 2.57 5.38 8.80
CA VAL A 60 1.88 6.67 8.70
C VAL A 60 0.53 6.50 8.01
N SER A 61 -0.46 7.28 8.46
CA SER A 61 -1.82 7.31 7.90
C SER A 61 -2.51 5.95 7.79
N ILE A 62 -2.18 5.01 8.68
CA ILE A 62 -2.87 3.72 8.77
C ILE A 62 -4.37 3.96 9.02
N ASN A 63 -5.22 3.13 8.43
CA ASN A 63 -6.66 3.23 8.64
C ASN A 63 -7.05 2.76 10.06
N ASN A 64 -8.17 3.28 10.57
CA ASN A 64 -8.82 2.83 11.80
C ASN A 64 -10.14 2.09 11.47
N ASP A 65 -10.09 1.26 10.43
CA ASP A 65 -11.26 0.58 9.85
C ASP A 65 -11.14 -0.95 9.87
N THR A 66 -9.91 -1.45 9.84
CA THR A 66 -9.56 -2.86 9.69
C THR A 66 -8.42 -3.25 10.62
N LEU A 67 -8.45 -4.49 11.10
CA LEU A 67 -7.27 -5.20 11.58
C LEU A 67 -6.38 -5.56 10.38
N HIS A 68 -5.06 -5.69 10.60
CA HIS A 68 -4.11 -5.94 9.54
C HIS A 68 -3.28 -7.19 9.80
N LEU A 69 -3.18 -8.03 8.78
CA LEU A 69 -2.19 -9.10 8.69
C LEU A 69 -1.18 -8.71 7.62
N MET A 70 0.08 -8.62 7.97
CA MET A 70 1.12 -8.17 7.05
C MET A 70 2.20 -9.23 6.95
N GLY A 71 2.88 -9.30 5.83
CA GLY A 71 4.06 -10.14 5.73
C GLY A 71 4.72 -10.02 4.38
N TRP A 72 5.68 -10.89 4.19
CA TRP A 72 6.35 -11.13 2.91
C TRP A 72 6.29 -12.61 2.62
N LEU A 73 5.77 -12.98 1.46
CA LEU A 73 5.94 -14.34 0.95
C LEU A 73 7.33 -14.46 0.32
N ASP A 74 7.93 -15.63 0.41
CA ASP A 74 9.10 -16.05 -0.36
C ASP A 74 8.78 -17.37 -1.07
N VAL A 75 8.59 -17.28 -2.39
CA VAL A 75 8.23 -18.44 -3.25
C VAL A 75 9.44 -18.99 -4.02
N ALA A 76 10.67 -18.60 -3.66
CA ALA A 76 11.86 -19.01 -4.41
C ALA A 76 12.17 -20.52 -4.33
N ALA A 77 11.97 -21.11 -3.16
CA ALA A 77 12.27 -22.53 -2.94
C ALA A 77 11.12 -23.43 -3.41
N GLU A 78 9.89 -23.02 -3.12
CA GLU A 78 8.65 -23.71 -3.47
C GLU A 78 7.45 -22.75 -3.37
N PRO A 79 6.28 -23.11 -3.92
CA PRO A 79 5.06 -22.33 -3.74
C PRO A 79 4.65 -22.16 -2.28
N VAL A 80 3.86 -21.12 -2.02
CA VAL A 80 3.36 -20.78 -0.69
C VAL A 80 1.85 -20.62 -0.74
N ILE A 81 1.13 -21.27 0.18
CA ILE A 81 -0.32 -21.25 0.28
C ILE A 81 -0.73 -20.28 1.38
N VAL A 82 -1.56 -19.30 1.03
CA VAL A 82 -2.27 -18.43 1.96
C VAL A 82 -3.68 -18.97 2.13
N SER A 83 -3.99 -19.44 3.34
CA SER A 83 -5.33 -19.90 3.71
C SER A 83 -6.11 -18.74 4.33
N VAL A 84 -7.28 -18.46 3.79
CA VAL A 84 -8.21 -17.44 4.27
C VAL A 84 -9.52 -18.13 4.64
N PRO A 85 -10.02 -18.00 5.89
CA PRO A 85 -11.29 -18.59 6.29
C PRO A 85 -12.45 -17.90 5.57
N ASP A 86 -13.60 -18.58 5.54
CA ASP A 86 -14.86 -17.89 5.27
C ASP A 86 -15.12 -16.87 6.38
N HIS A 87 -15.61 -15.69 6.02
CA HIS A 87 -15.96 -14.62 6.95
C HIS A 87 -17.49 -14.56 7.14
N ASP A 88 -17.97 -13.82 8.13
CA ASP A 88 -19.39 -13.54 8.28
C ASP A 88 -19.91 -12.62 7.16
N ASP A 89 -21.20 -12.77 6.87
CA ASP A 89 -21.87 -11.94 5.89
C ASP A 89 -21.83 -10.47 6.31
N GLY A 90 -21.44 -9.61 5.36
CA GLY A 90 -21.32 -8.16 5.56
C GLY A 90 -19.95 -7.67 6.03
N ARG A 91 -19.05 -8.53 6.55
CA ARG A 91 -17.70 -8.10 6.93
C ARG A 91 -16.84 -7.87 5.70
N TYR A 92 -16.28 -6.66 5.59
CA TYR A 92 -15.25 -6.41 4.60
C TYR A 92 -13.96 -7.13 5.00
N TRP A 93 -13.37 -7.82 4.03
CA TRP A 93 -12.05 -8.42 4.13
C TRP A 93 -11.37 -8.36 2.77
N VAL A 94 -10.04 -8.29 2.76
CA VAL A 94 -9.23 -8.37 1.54
C VAL A 94 -7.87 -9.01 1.83
N LEU A 95 -7.44 -9.91 0.95
CA LEU A 95 -6.07 -10.34 0.76
C LEU A 95 -5.54 -9.59 -0.46
N HIS A 96 -4.70 -8.59 -0.20
CA HIS A 96 -3.99 -7.81 -1.19
C HIS A 96 -2.53 -8.24 -1.22
N SER A 97 -2.00 -8.49 -2.40
CA SER A 97 -0.58 -8.79 -2.60
C SER A 97 0.02 -7.99 -3.73
N MET A 98 1.31 -7.67 -3.62
CA MET A 98 2.06 -6.93 -4.62
C MET A 98 3.45 -7.52 -4.84
N ASP A 99 3.90 -7.54 -6.08
CA ASP A 99 5.25 -7.98 -6.44
C ASP A 99 6.31 -6.88 -6.18
N MET A 100 7.59 -7.23 -6.34
CA MET A 100 8.70 -6.29 -6.16
C MET A 100 8.77 -5.24 -7.28
N GLY A 101 8.00 -5.39 -8.36
CA GLY A 101 7.81 -4.38 -9.41
C GLY A 101 6.71 -3.37 -9.06
N HIS A 102 6.11 -3.48 -7.88
CA HIS A 102 4.99 -2.67 -7.39
C HIS A 102 3.67 -2.91 -8.14
N TYR A 103 3.50 -4.07 -8.78
CA TYR A 103 2.22 -4.45 -9.36
C TYR A 103 1.37 -5.23 -8.35
N THR A 104 0.07 -4.94 -8.31
CA THR A 104 -0.90 -5.77 -7.59
C THR A 104 -1.03 -7.13 -8.27
N THR A 105 -0.89 -8.19 -7.48
CA THR A 105 -1.03 -9.59 -7.93
C THR A 105 -2.32 -10.24 -7.44
N THR A 106 -2.89 -9.79 -6.31
CA THR A 106 -4.22 -10.25 -5.85
C THR A 106 -5.01 -9.13 -5.17
N LEU A 107 -6.34 -9.24 -5.27
CA LEU A 107 -7.34 -8.46 -4.52
C LEU A 107 -8.52 -9.38 -4.15
N PHE A 108 -8.22 -10.53 -3.55
CA PHE A 108 -9.27 -11.47 -3.13
C PHE A 108 -9.96 -10.91 -1.90
N GLY A 109 -11.26 -10.71 -1.95
CA GLY A 109 -11.95 -10.10 -0.82
C GLY A 109 -13.45 -10.09 -0.95
N LYS A 110 -14.10 -9.44 0.02
CA LYS A 110 -15.55 -9.32 0.09
C LYS A 110 -16.19 -8.81 -1.20
N ARG A 111 -15.55 -7.84 -1.84
CA ARG A 111 -16.00 -7.21 -3.10
C ARG A 111 -16.14 -8.20 -4.25
N THR A 112 -15.20 -9.15 -4.36
CA THR A 112 -15.13 -10.09 -5.49
C THR A 112 -15.64 -11.49 -5.16
N ARG A 113 -15.72 -11.84 -3.87
CA ARG A 113 -15.97 -13.22 -3.41
C ARG A 113 -17.08 -13.36 -2.36
N GLY A 114 -17.66 -12.26 -1.89
CA GLY A 114 -18.60 -12.32 -0.78
C GLY A 114 -17.91 -12.78 0.52
N SER A 115 -18.56 -13.61 1.32
CA SER A 115 -17.99 -14.18 2.55
C SER A 115 -16.96 -15.28 2.30
N LYS A 116 -16.77 -15.73 1.05
CA LYS A 116 -16.02 -16.95 0.73
C LYS A 116 -14.51 -16.75 0.66
N GLY A 117 -13.80 -17.38 1.59
CA GLY A 117 -12.36 -17.46 1.64
C GLY A 117 -11.79 -18.44 0.61
N GLY A 118 -10.70 -19.11 0.97
CA GLY A 118 -10.05 -20.09 0.11
C GLY A 118 -8.60 -20.37 0.48
N ARG A 119 -7.98 -21.22 -0.33
CA ARG A 119 -6.55 -21.55 -0.29
C ARG A 119 -5.91 -21.01 -1.56
N PHE A 120 -5.14 -19.94 -1.45
CA PHE A 120 -4.54 -19.24 -2.58
C PHE A 120 -3.06 -19.58 -2.64
N MET A 121 -2.63 -20.25 -3.71
CA MET A 121 -1.25 -20.69 -3.88
C MET A 121 -0.46 -19.69 -4.72
N PHE A 122 0.59 -19.11 -4.15
CA PHE A 122 1.53 -18.23 -4.84
C PHE A 122 2.71 -19.05 -5.33
N ALA A 123 3.00 -18.98 -6.63
CA ALA A 123 4.09 -19.73 -7.26
C ALA A 123 4.85 -18.85 -8.26
N SER A 124 6.17 -19.00 -8.31
CA SER A 124 6.98 -18.40 -9.37
C SER A 124 6.48 -18.83 -10.76
N GLN A 125 6.63 -17.96 -11.77
CA GLN A 125 6.38 -18.33 -13.17
C GLN A 125 7.16 -19.57 -13.62
N THR A 126 8.32 -19.83 -13.00
CA THR A 126 9.19 -20.95 -13.38
C THR A 126 8.82 -22.27 -12.71
N TRP A 127 7.92 -22.28 -11.72
CA TRP A 127 7.53 -23.49 -11.01
C TRP A 127 6.66 -24.40 -11.89
N LYS A 128 7.06 -25.67 -12.01
CA LYS A 128 6.45 -26.69 -12.89
C LYS A 128 5.82 -27.87 -12.13
N GLY A 129 5.69 -27.78 -10.81
CA GLY A 129 5.06 -28.84 -10.03
C GLY A 129 3.56 -28.93 -10.24
N GLU A 130 2.94 -29.93 -9.62
CA GLU A 130 1.49 -30.13 -9.65
C GLU A 130 0.79 -29.29 -8.59
N VAL A 131 -0.35 -28.70 -8.95
CA VAL A 131 -1.20 -27.98 -8.01
C VAL A 131 -1.99 -29.02 -7.22
N PRO A 132 -1.87 -29.07 -5.88
CA PRO A 132 -2.59 -30.07 -5.10
C PRO A 132 -4.10 -29.80 -5.04
N ASP A 133 -4.86 -30.84 -4.74
CA ASP A 133 -6.31 -30.74 -4.55
C ASP A 133 -6.68 -29.74 -3.44
N GLY A 134 -7.79 -29.05 -3.64
CA GLY A 134 -8.33 -28.09 -2.69
C GLY A 134 -7.65 -26.71 -2.71
N ILE A 135 -6.70 -26.45 -3.61
CA ILE A 135 -6.29 -25.09 -3.94
C ILE A 135 -7.42 -24.39 -4.68
N THR A 136 -7.80 -23.22 -4.20
CA THR A 136 -8.88 -22.40 -4.76
C THR A 136 -8.43 -21.66 -6.00
N GLU A 137 -7.22 -21.07 -5.96
CA GLU A 137 -6.66 -20.32 -7.08
C GLU A 137 -5.13 -20.31 -6.99
N VAL A 138 -4.47 -20.27 -8.15
CA VAL A 138 -3.02 -20.16 -8.26
C VAL A 138 -2.66 -18.78 -8.79
N VAL A 139 -1.82 -18.07 -8.03
CA VAL A 139 -1.30 -16.75 -8.36
C VAL A 139 0.13 -16.91 -8.85
N ARG A 140 0.36 -16.65 -10.13
CA ARG A 140 1.70 -16.66 -10.71
C ARG A 140 2.36 -15.31 -10.53
N VAL A 141 3.59 -15.31 -10.02
CA VAL A 141 4.30 -14.09 -9.64
C VAL A 141 5.67 -13.98 -10.31
N GLU A 142 6.05 -12.75 -10.64
CA GLU A 142 7.30 -12.43 -11.32
C GLU A 142 8.48 -12.22 -10.36
N SER A 143 8.23 -11.90 -9.09
CA SER A 143 9.27 -11.82 -8.06
C SER A 143 9.10 -12.94 -7.04
N ASN A 144 10.20 -13.40 -6.44
CA ASN A 144 10.11 -14.42 -5.40
C ASN A 144 9.61 -13.85 -4.07
N PHE A 145 9.95 -12.59 -3.76
CA PHE A 145 9.33 -11.87 -2.65
C PHE A 145 8.03 -11.21 -3.09
N ILE A 146 6.98 -11.36 -2.29
CA ILE A 146 5.66 -10.75 -2.51
C ILE A 146 5.21 -10.08 -1.23
N LYS A 147 4.91 -8.78 -1.29
CA LYS A 147 4.31 -8.09 -0.15
C LYS A 147 2.89 -8.59 0.03
N LEU A 148 2.53 -8.96 1.25
CA LEU A 148 1.20 -9.42 1.60
C LEU A 148 0.56 -8.48 2.63
N MET A 149 -0.72 -8.19 2.41
CA MET A 149 -1.57 -7.35 3.25
C MET A 149 -2.99 -7.95 3.31
N GLY A 150 -3.31 -8.60 4.42
CA GLY A 150 -4.67 -8.94 4.83
C GLY A 150 -5.29 -7.78 5.59
N ARG A 151 -6.55 -7.44 5.30
CA ARG A 151 -7.34 -6.49 6.09
C ARG A 151 -8.67 -7.12 6.44
N VAL A 152 -9.08 -7.06 7.71
CA VAL A 152 -10.37 -7.57 8.19
C VAL A 152 -11.06 -6.45 8.95
N MET A 153 -12.26 -6.06 8.52
CA MET A 153 -13.02 -4.98 9.14
C MET A 153 -13.34 -5.28 10.61
N ALA A 154 -13.20 -4.26 11.45
CA ALA A 154 -13.81 -4.21 12.77
C ALA A 154 -14.47 -2.84 12.98
N THR A 155 -15.62 -2.83 13.66
CA THR A 155 -16.46 -1.62 13.81
C THR A 155 -16.43 -1.02 15.22
N GLY A 156 -15.87 -1.74 16.19
CA GLY A 156 -15.72 -1.34 17.58
C GLY A 156 -15.17 -2.48 18.43
N VAL A 157 -15.05 -2.28 19.74
CA VAL A 157 -14.36 -3.21 20.65
C VAL A 157 -14.93 -4.64 20.65
N GLU A 158 -16.25 -4.80 20.70
CA GLU A 158 -16.85 -6.16 20.69
C GLU A 158 -16.76 -6.83 19.32
N ASP A 159 -16.91 -6.07 18.24
CA ASP A 159 -16.77 -6.60 16.88
C ASP A 159 -15.31 -6.91 16.53
N GLU A 160 -14.34 -6.20 17.11
CA GLU A 160 -12.92 -6.50 17.01
C GLU A 160 -12.59 -7.89 17.56
N LYS A 161 -13.16 -8.26 18.70
CA LYS A 161 -12.99 -9.63 19.26
C LYS A 161 -13.47 -10.69 18.28
N LYS A 162 -14.57 -10.45 17.57
CA LYS A 162 -15.09 -11.35 16.53
C LYS A 162 -14.20 -11.33 15.29
N ALA A 163 -13.76 -10.15 14.83
CA ALA A 163 -12.84 -10.03 13.70
C ALA A 163 -11.53 -10.80 13.96
N LEU A 164 -11.04 -10.78 15.20
CA LEU A 164 -9.83 -11.47 15.61
C LEU A 164 -9.92 -12.99 15.47
N THR A 165 -11.09 -13.60 15.66
CA THR A 165 -11.22 -15.05 15.47
C THR A 165 -10.97 -15.44 14.02
N TYR A 166 -11.41 -14.60 13.06
CA TYR A 166 -11.08 -14.82 11.66
C TYR A 166 -9.60 -14.58 11.41
N VAL A 167 -9.03 -13.47 11.90
CA VAL A 167 -7.59 -13.15 11.76
C VAL A 167 -6.71 -14.31 12.25
N ASP A 168 -7.08 -14.96 13.35
CA ASP A 168 -6.35 -16.10 13.92
C ASP A 168 -6.41 -17.37 13.06
N ASP A 169 -7.44 -17.51 12.22
CA ASP A 169 -7.62 -18.62 11.28
C ASP A 169 -6.95 -18.39 9.92
N TRP A 170 -6.45 -17.17 9.63
CA TRP A 170 -5.61 -16.94 8.45
C TRP A 170 -4.26 -17.63 8.64
N ASN A 171 -3.75 -18.28 7.58
CA ASN A 171 -2.51 -19.04 7.67
C ASN A 171 -1.62 -18.90 6.42
N ILE A 172 -0.31 -19.02 6.60
CA ILE A 172 0.69 -19.09 5.53
C ILE A 172 1.50 -20.38 5.74
N ARG A 173 1.53 -21.23 4.72
CA ARG A 173 2.33 -22.47 4.71
C ARG A 173 3.05 -22.63 3.38
N THR A 174 4.28 -23.11 3.39
CA THR A 174 4.91 -23.58 2.14
C THR A 174 4.15 -24.79 1.58
N LEU A 175 4.35 -25.12 0.31
CA LEU A 175 3.69 -26.27 -0.33
C LEU A 175 3.99 -27.57 0.41
N SER A 176 5.25 -27.82 0.76
CA SER A 176 5.65 -28.98 1.55
C SER A 176 5.01 -29.00 2.95
N GLU A 177 4.99 -27.87 3.67
CA GLU A 177 4.29 -27.74 4.96
C GLU A 177 2.77 -28.03 4.82
N PHE A 178 2.15 -27.54 3.73
CA PHE A 178 0.73 -27.78 3.44
C PHE A 178 0.42 -29.25 3.20
N LEU A 179 1.33 -29.96 2.52
CA LEU A 179 1.20 -31.39 2.20
C LEU A 179 1.70 -32.33 3.30
N GLY A 180 2.31 -31.80 4.37
CA GLY A 180 2.94 -32.61 5.42
C GLY A 180 4.16 -33.39 4.93
N GLN A 181 4.93 -32.80 4.00
CA GLN A 181 6.11 -33.41 3.37
C GLN A 181 7.39 -32.68 3.74
N ASN A 182 8.54 -33.34 3.54
CA ASN A 182 9.85 -32.69 3.67
C ASN A 182 10.09 -31.77 2.48
N GLY A 183 10.15 -30.47 2.73
CA GLY A 183 10.36 -29.44 1.72
C GLY A 183 11.82 -29.17 1.35
N PRO A 184 12.05 -28.43 0.26
CA PRO A 184 13.36 -27.85 -0.03
C PRO A 184 13.80 -26.89 1.09
N LYS A 185 15.12 -26.71 1.21
CA LYS A 185 15.65 -25.66 2.10
C LYS A 185 15.28 -24.27 1.56
N PRO A 186 14.86 -23.33 2.41
CA PRO A 186 14.66 -21.93 1.99
C PRO A 186 15.90 -21.35 1.31
N LYS A 187 15.70 -20.52 0.29
CA LYS A 187 16.79 -19.88 -0.46
C LYS A 187 17.50 -18.84 0.43
N VAL A 188 18.77 -19.08 0.73
CA VAL A 188 19.61 -18.11 1.43
C VAL A 188 20.08 -17.03 0.47
N ARG A 189 19.96 -15.76 0.87
CA ARG A 189 20.34 -14.59 0.07
C ARG A 189 21.34 -13.73 0.82
N LYS A 190 22.28 -13.14 0.09
CA LYS A 190 23.13 -12.05 0.58
C LYS A 190 22.50 -10.73 0.16
N PHE A 191 21.68 -10.14 1.02
CA PHE A 191 21.01 -8.87 0.73
C PHE A 191 22.02 -7.73 0.59
N VAL A 192 21.79 -6.86 -0.39
CA VAL A 192 22.49 -5.58 -0.54
C VAL A 192 21.94 -4.60 0.51
N PRO A 193 22.77 -4.01 1.39
CA PRO A 193 22.29 -3.02 2.34
C PRO A 193 21.60 -1.85 1.65
N ALA A 194 20.44 -1.44 2.17
CA ALA A 194 19.66 -0.36 1.56
C ALA A 194 20.42 0.98 1.56
N ALA A 195 21.16 1.27 2.65
CA ALA A 195 22.00 2.45 2.77
C ALA A 195 23.42 2.19 2.24
N GLY A 196 24.03 3.22 1.64
CA GLY A 196 25.43 3.21 1.22
C GLY A 196 25.74 2.49 -0.10
N ASN A 197 24.74 1.92 -0.77
CA ASN A 197 24.87 1.27 -2.08
C ASN A 197 24.05 2.02 -3.15
N SER A 198 24.40 1.83 -4.42
CA SER A 198 23.67 2.36 -5.57
C SER A 198 22.32 1.65 -5.76
N TRP A 199 21.37 2.35 -6.39
CA TRP A 199 20.12 1.72 -6.84
C TRP A 199 20.38 0.61 -7.86
N LEU A 200 21.47 0.68 -8.64
CA LEU A 200 21.86 -0.36 -9.59
C LEU A 200 22.04 -1.71 -8.88
N GLU A 201 22.75 -1.74 -7.76
CA GLU A 201 23.00 -2.96 -6.99
C GLU A 201 21.70 -3.56 -6.44
N ARG A 202 20.84 -2.71 -5.86
CA ARG A 202 19.57 -3.12 -5.26
C ARG A 202 18.59 -3.64 -6.30
N VAL A 203 18.45 -2.93 -7.42
CA VAL A 203 17.54 -3.30 -8.50
C VAL A 203 18.06 -4.54 -9.23
N ASN A 204 19.35 -4.63 -9.53
CA ASN A 204 19.92 -5.81 -10.18
C ASN A 204 19.80 -7.06 -9.29
N PHE A 205 19.95 -6.92 -7.97
CA PHE A 205 19.64 -7.99 -7.02
C PHE A 205 18.18 -8.42 -7.12
N ALA A 206 17.23 -7.48 -7.06
CA ALA A 206 15.81 -7.77 -7.11
C ALA A 206 15.39 -8.42 -8.44
N LEU A 207 15.93 -7.94 -9.56
CA LEU A 207 15.70 -8.50 -10.90
C LEU A 207 16.22 -9.94 -11.06
N ALA A 208 17.29 -10.32 -10.34
CA ALA A 208 17.80 -11.69 -10.33
C ALA A 208 16.96 -12.64 -9.49
N ASP A 209 16.09 -12.14 -8.60
CA ASP A 209 15.29 -12.95 -7.68
C ASP A 209 13.85 -13.15 -8.19
N GLY A 210 13.75 -13.70 -9.40
CA GLY A 210 12.48 -14.00 -10.05
C GLY A 210 12.61 -13.97 -11.57
N THR A 211 11.50 -13.65 -12.24
CA THR A 211 11.36 -13.51 -13.69
C THR A 211 11.02 -12.08 -14.14
N MET A 212 11.04 -11.10 -13.23
CA MET A 212 10.76 -9.69 -13.57
C MET A 212 11.58 -9.18 -14.77
N ALA A 213 12.87 -9.51 -14.86
CA ALA A 213 13.70 -9.10 -16.00
C ALA A 213 13.20 -9.66 -17.35
N THR A 214 12.55 -10.83 -17.34
CA THR A 214 11.90 -11.39 -18.53
C THR A 214 10.57 -10.68 -18.81
N ALA A 215 9.75 -10.46 -17.78
CA ALA A 215 8.48 -9.74 -17.90
C ALA A 215 8.64 -8.28 -18.34
N ASP A 216 9.78 -7.66 -18.00
CA ASP A 216 10.13 -6.26 -18.31
C ASP A 216 11.17 -6.13 -19.42
N ALA A 217 11.38 -7.17 -20.23
CA ALA A 217 12.42 -7.16 -21.27
C ALA A 217 12.30 -5.98 -22.24
N HIS A 218 11.07 -5.50 -22.52
CA HIS A 218 10.85 -4.32 -23.36
C HIS A 218 11.31 -3.02 -22.70
N TRP A 219 11.20 -2.90 -21.37
CA TRP A 219 11.71 -1.76 -20.62
C TRP A 219 13.23 -1.77 -20.54
N LEU A 220 13.83 -2.95 -20.38
CA LEU A 220 15.28 -3.13 -20.19
C LEU A 220 16.10 -2.95 -21.49
N LYS A 221 15.46 -3.12 -22.65
CA LYS A 221 16.13 -3.07 -23.96
C LYS A 221 16.85 -1.74 -24.19
N GLY A 222 18.16 -1.80 -24.45
CA GLY A 222 18.96 -0.61 -24.77
C GLY A 222 19.36 0.21 -23.55
N LEU A 223 19.21 -0.35 -22.35
CA LEU A 223 19.62 0.25 -21.09
C LEU A 223 20.91 -0.34 -20.52
N GLU A 224 21.49 -1.35 -21.17
CA GLU A 224 22.60 -2.17 -20.65
C GLU A 224 23.85 -1.32 -20.31
N ALA A 225 24.06 -0.23 -21.06
CA ALA A 225 25.16 0.71 -20.85
C ALA A 225 25.08 1.43 -19.47
N SER A 226 23.87 1.63 -18.92
CA SER A 226 23.70 2.21 -17.57
C SER A 226 24.26 1.31 -16.46
N GLY A 227 24.39 0.01 -16.72
CA GLY A 227 24.73 -1.00 -15.72
C GLY A 227 23.52 -1.77 -15.17
N ILE A 228 22.29 -1.41 -15.53
CA ILE A 228 21.12 -2.20 -15.15
C ILE A 228 21.15 -3.57 -15.83
N GLY A 229 20.81 -4.63 -15.09
CA GLY A 229 20.78 -6.00 -15.56
C GLY A 229 20.72 -7.00 -14.41
N ALA A 230 19.85 -8.01 -14.50
CA ALA A 230 19.65 -9.01 -13.45
C ALA A 230 20.97 -9.63 -12.96
N GLY A 231 21.29 -9.43 -11.68
CA GLY A 231 22.46 -10.01 -11.00
C GLY A 231 23.79 -9.29 -11.26
N LYS A 232 23.81 -8.23 -12.08
CA LYS A 232 25.04 -7.47 -12.35
C LYS A 232 25.43 -6.62 -11.15
N MET A 233 26.68 -6.79 -10.69
CA MET A 233 27.24 -6.10 -9.51
C MET A 233 28.55 -5.35 -9.79
N ASP A 234 29.13 -5.49 -10.98
CA ASP A 234 30.35 -4.79 -11.38
C ASP A 234 30.00 -3.53 -12.18
N PHE A 235 30.41 -2.37 -11.67
CA PHE A 235 30.10 -1.06 -12.25
C PHE A 235 31.35 -0.19 -12.41
N THR A 236 31.37 0.61 -13.47
CA THR A 236 32.39 1.65 -13.61
C THR A 236 32.08 2.84 -12.68
N SER A 237 33.10 3.61 -12.32
CA SER A 237 32.92 4.86 -11.58
C SER A 237 32.01 5.87 -12.28
N GLU A 238 31.92 5.80 -13.62
CA GLU A 238 31.04 6.65 -14.43
C GLU A 238 29.58 6.19 -14.34
N GLN A 239 29.31 4.87 -14.40
CA GLN A 239 27.96 4.31 -14.20
C GLN A 239 27.40 4.66 -12.82
N LEU A 240 28.22 4.53 -11.77
CA LEU A 240 27.80 4.89 -10.40
C LEU A 240 27.51 6.38 -10.27
N ALA A 241 28.31 7.24 -10.92
CA ALA A 241 28.07 8.69 -10.93
C ALA A 241 26.78 9.04 -11.71
N ALA A 242 26.53 8.38 -12.84
CA ALA A 242 25.32 8.56 -13.64
C ALA A 242 24.07 8.14 -12.86
N ALA A 243 24.15 6.99 -12.17
CA ALA A 243 23.09 6.44 -11.33
C ALA A 243 22.66 7.43 -10.23
N GLU A 244 23.62 8.06 -9.55
CA GLU A 244 23.36 9.07 -8.51
C GLU A 244 22.67 10.33 -9.07
N ILE A 245 23.03 10.74 -10.29
CA ILE A 245 22.38 11.87 -10.98
C ILE A 245 20.96 11.50 -11.38
N SER A 246 20.73 10.30 -11.92
CA SER A 246 19.41 9.82 -12.35
C SER A 246 18.41 9.72 -11.21
N GLU A 247 18.87 9.33 -10.01
CA GLU A 247 18.02 9.35 -8.81
C GLU A 247 17.50 10.76 -8.52
N ARG A 248 18.37 11.78 -8.56
CA ARG A 248 17.94 13.17 -8.37
C ARG A 248 16.99 13.65 -9.46
N HIS A 249 17.26 13.32 -10.73
CA HIS A 249 16.38 13.70 -11.84
C HIS A 249 14.98 13.12 -11.66
N MET A 250 14.86 11.82 -11.34
CA MET A 250 13.58 11.17 -11.11
C MET A 250 12.81 11.82 -9.95
N MET A 251 13.48 12.13 -8.83
CA MET A 251 12.82 12.82 -7.71
C MET A 251 12.32 14.22 -8.08
N ALA A 252 13.01 14.93 -8.97
CA ALA A 252 12.55 16.21 -9.49
C ALA A 252 11.32 16.04 -10.39
N SER A 253 11.36 15.10 -11.33
CA SER A 253 10.25 14.80 -12.25
C SER A 253 8.99 14.35 -11.51
N LEU A 254 9.13 13.49 -10.49
CA LEU A 254 7.99 13.10 -9.65
C LEU A 254 7.35 14.32 -8.99
N LYS A 255 8.14 15.18 -8.33
CA LYS A 255 7.61 16.39 -7.68
C LYS A 255 6.87 17.33 -8.63
N GLU A 256 7.30 17.39 -9.89
CA GLU A 256 6.67 18.21 -10.92
C GLU A 256 5.30 17.66 -11.35
N ILE A 257 5.17 16.34 -11.51
CA ILE A 257 3.91 15.74 -11.99
C ILE A 257 2.86 15.57 -10.89
N LEU A 258 3.25 15.43 -9.62
CA LEU A 258 2.30 15.12 -8.53
C LEU A 258 1.09 16.07 -8.44
N PRO A 259 1.23 17.40 -8.60
CA PRO A 259 0.09 18.31 -8.53
C PRO A 259 -0.92 18.14 -9.69
N THR A 260 -0.54 17.45 -10.77
CA THR A 260 -1.41 17.25 -11.94
C THR A 260 -2.25 15.97 -11.84
N LEU A 261 -1.88 15.05 -10.94
CA LEU A 261 -2.55 13.77 -10.76
C LEU A 261 -3.85 13.94 -9.96
N THR A 262 -4.93 13.34 -10.45
CA THR A 262 -6.27 13.46 -9.85
C THR A 262 -6.80 12.13 -9.30
N ASN A 263 -6.20 11.01 -9.67
CA ASN A 263 -6.56 9.67 -9.21
C ASN A 263 -5.35 8.71 -9.33
N ALA A 264 -5.52 7.48 -8.85
CA ALA A 264 -4.47 6.45 -8.86
C ALA A 264 -4.67 5.36 -9.92
N SER A 265 -5.60 5.52 -10.86
CA SER A 265 -5.95 4.49 -11.86
C SER A 265 -4.83 4.16 -12.84
N GLU A 266 -3.87 5.07 -13.03
CA GLU A 266 -2.69 4.87 -13.87
C GLU A 266 -1.44 4.50 -13.07
N SER A 267 -1.55 4.44 -11.73
CA SER A 267 -0.41 4.26 -10.83
C SER A 267 -0.52 3.05 -9.90
N LEU A 268 -1.74 2.57 -9.61
CA LEU A 268 -2.00 1.40 -8.77
C LEU A 268 -2.84 0.40 -9.56
N GLY A 269 -2.28 -0.78 -9.82
CA GLY A 269 -2.94 -1.78 -10.65
C GLY A 269 -2.11 -3.03 -10.88
N THR A 270 -2.62 -3.92 -11.72
CA THR A 270 -1.95 -5.17 -12.10
C THR A 270 -0.94 -4.94 -13.23
N ARG A 271 -0.05 -5.90 -13.43
CA ARG A 271 0.90 -5.91 -14.56
C ARG A 271 0.19 -5.95 -15.91
N GLU A 272 -0.94 -6.64 -16.01
CA GLU A 272 -1.76 -6.67 -17.23
C GLU A 272 -2.22 -5.27 -17.64
N ARG A 273 -2.71 -4.48 -16.68
CA ARG A 273 -3.23 -3.13 -16.93
C ARG A 273 -2.11 -2.10 -17.09
N LEU A 274 -1.09 -2.17 -16.24
CA LEU A 274 -0.09 -1.10 -16.08
C LEU A 274 1.29 -1.48 -16.61
N GLY A 275 1.51 -2.66 -17.17
CA GLY A 275 2.83 -3.13 -17.65
C GLY A 275 3.45 -2.24 -18.72
N ASN A 276 2.62 -1.56 -19.51
CA ASN A 276 3.03 -0.62 -20.58
C ASN A 276 2.62 0.83 -20.32
N ALA A 277 2.12 1.13 -19.11
CA ALA A 277 1.72 2.50 -18.74
C ALA A 277 2.92 3.46 -18.70
N ASP A 278 2.63 4.77 -18.70
CA ASP A 278 3.63 5.81 -18.45
C ASP A 278 4.33 5.54 -17.11
N ARG A 279 5.65 5.37 -17.15
CA ARG A 279 6.44 5.00 -15.96
C ARG A 279 6.51 6.12 -14.93
N LEU A 280 6.50 7.37 -15.35
CA LEU A 280 6.59 8.49 -14.42
C LEU A 280 5.28 8.59 -13.63
N VAL A 281 4.13 8.48 -14.31
CA VAL A 281 2.81 8.43 -13.67
C VAL A 281 2.68 7.17 -12.81
N PHE A 282 3.13 6.01 -13.30
CA PHE A 282 3.09 4.76 -12.52
C PHE A 282 3.79 4.92 -11.16
N HIS A 283 4.99 5.50 -11.17
CA HIS A 283 5.82 5.66 -9.98
C HIS A 283 5.34 6.73 -9.01
N ALA A 284 4.39 7.58 -9.40
CA ALA A 284 3.78 8.54 -8.49
C ALA A 284 3.13 7.87 -7.27
N ALA A 285 2.48 6.71 -7.47
CA ALA A 285 1.89 5.96 -6.36
C ALA A 285 2.93 5.40 -5.38
N THR A 286 4.05 4.88 -5.90
CA THR A 286 5.19 4.48 -5.07
C THR A 286 5.68 5.63 -4.20
N TYR A 287 5.76 6.84 -4.76
CA TYR A 287 6.25 8.01 -4.05
C TYR A 287 5.27 8.53 -2.97
N ILE A 288 3.97 8.59 -3.26
CA ILE A 288 2.97 9.16 -2.34
C ILE A 288 2.38 8.18 -1.34
N GLY A 289 2.30 6.90 -1.72
CA GLY A 289 1.43 5.92 -1.08
C GLY A 289 1.79 4.50 -1.49
N GLN A 290 3.07 4.16 -1.32
CA GLN A 290 3.60 2.82 -1.62
C GLN A 290 2.71 1.73 -1.02
N TRP A 291 2.46 0.66 -1.79
CA TRP A 291 1.62 -0.48 -1.40
C TRP A 291 0.12 -0.18 -1.32
N GLY A 292 -0.33 0.93 -1.92
CA GLY A 292 -1.75 1.24 -2.08
C GLY A 292 -2.50 0.19 -2.90
N ALA A 293 -3.78 0.00 -2.59
CA ALA A 293 -4.66 -0.84 -3.39
C ALA A 293 -5.14 -0.07 -4.64
N PRO A 294 -5.39 -0.76 -5.76
CA PRO A 294 -6.02 -0.16 -6.94
C PRO A 294 -7.37 0.50 -6.62
N PRO A 295 -7.79 1.53 -7.39
CA PRO A 295 -8.98 2.33 -7.08
C PRO A 295 -10.29 1.54 -6.98
N GLU A 296 -10.42 0.44 -7.73
CA GLU A 296 -11.57 -0.48 -7.68
C GLU A 296 -11.75 -1.15 -6.32
N GLU A 297 -10.68 -1.25 -5.52
CA GLU A 297 -10.73 -1.76 -4.16
C GLU A 297 -10.88 -0.64 -3.14
N ALA A 298 -10.02 0.39 -3.21
CA ALA A 298 -10.06 1.51 -2.30
C ALA A 298 -9.56 2.81 -2.94
N SER A 299 -10.36 3.87 -2.82
CA SER A 299 -10.03 5.22 -3.27
C SER A 299 -9.97 6.18 -2.08
N TYR A 300 -9.17 7.25 -2.19
CA TYR A 300 -8.88 8.17 -1.09
C TYR A 300 -9.01 9.62 -1.55
N LEU A 301 -9.62 10.47 -0.73
CA LEU A 301 -9.58 11.93 -0.87
C LEU A 301 -8.99 12.57 0.38
N GLN A 302 -8.10 13.53 0.17
CA GLN A 302 -7.44 14.26 1.24
C GLN A 302 -8.06 15.64 1.43
N MET A 303 -8.38 15.97 2.68
CA MET A 303 -8.89 17.27 3.10
C MET A 303 -7.85 17.93 4.02
N ILE A 304 -7.17 18.97 3.54
CA ILE A 304 -6.08 19.67 4.25
C ILE A 304 -6.42 21.14 4.53
N LYS A 305 -7.42 21.68 3.81
CA LYS A 305 -7.80 23.10 3.87
C LYS A 305 -9.28 23.26 4.18
N ASP A 306 -9.63 24.37 4.82
CA ASP A 306 -11.01 24.80 5.03
C ASP A 306 -11.57 25.58 3.84
N GLN A 307 -12.81 26.06 3.96
CA GLN A 307 -13.55 26.77 2.91
C GLN A 307 -12.88 28.09 2.47
N ASN A 308 -11.97 28.65 3.28
CA ASN A 308 -11.23 29.87 2.95
C ASN A 308 -9.85 29.57 2.35
N GLY A 309 -9.46 28.28 2.27
CA GLY A 309 -8.13 27.86 1.81
C GLY A 309 -7.08 27.80 2.92
N ASP A 310 -7.45 28.04 4.18
CA ASP A 310 -6.56 27.97 5.33
C ASP A 310 -6.26 26.50 5.68
N ILE A 311 -5.04 26.21 6.14
CA ILE A 311 -4.66 24.88 6.63
C ILE A 311 -5.53 24.54 7.86
N LEU A 312 -6.04 23.30 7.90
CA LEU A 312 -6.82 22.81 9.04
C LEU A 312 -5.98 22.77 10.31
N ASN A 313 -6.47 23.39 11.38
CA ASN A 313 -5.83 23.44 12.69
C ASN A 313 -6.86 23.34 13.82
N GLY A 314 -6.71 22.35 14.70
CA GLY A 314 -7.71 22.05 15.76
C GLY A 314 -7.78 23.06 16.91
N ALA A 315 -7.05 24.18 16.83
CA ALA A 315 -7.38 25.37 17.61
C ALA A 315 -8.77 25.93 17.23
N ASN A 316 -9.33 25.54 16.08
CA ASN A 316 -10.66 25.87 15.61
C ASN A 316 -11.58 24.64 15.60
N ASP A 317 -12.89 24.89 15.58
CA ASP A 317 -13.90 23.86 15.33
C ASP A 317 -14.28 23.86 13.86
N TYR A 318 -14.68 22.71 13.34
CA TYR A 318 -15.07 22.56 11.94
C TYR A 318 -16.31 21.67 11.81
N SER A 319 -16.98 21.80 10.66
CA SER A 319 -18.00 20.85 10.22
C SER A 319 -17.76 20.47 8.77
N ILE A 320 -18.15 19.26 8.41
CA ILE A 320 -18.14 18.78 7.03
C ILE A 320 -19.50 18.18 6.73
N THR A 321 -20.17 18.66 5.69
CA THR A 321 -21.44 18.09 5.22
C THR A 321 -21.27 17.61 3.79
N PHE A 322 -21.60 16.35 3.54
CA PHE A 322 -21.49 15.76 2.21
C PHE A 322 -22.53 14.66 1.99
N THR A 323 -22.86 14.39 0.74
CA THR A 323 -23.62 13.20 0.38
C THR A 323 -22.72 11.98 0.53
N PRO A 324 -23.16 10.91 1.23
CA PRO A 324 -22.39 9.68 1.35
C PRO A 324 -21.90 9.19 -0.03
N PRO A 325 -20.61 8.82 -0.17
CA PRO A 325 -20.08 8.39 -1.46
C PRO A 325 -20.74 7.07 -1.91
N PRO A 326 -20.99 6.90 -3.22
CA PRO A 326 -21.54 5.65 -3.77
C PRO A 326 -20.50 4.53 -3.74
N VAL A 327 -20.52 3.75 -2.66
CA VAL A 327 -19.58 2.63 -2.42
C VAL A 327 -20.33 1.31 -2.25
N SER A 328 -19.75 0.23 -2.77
CA SER A 328 -20.29 -1.13 -2.63
C SER A 328 -19.95 -1.79 -1.29
N GLN A 329 -18.91 -1.28 -0.60
CA GLN A 329 -18.49 -1.81 0.70
C GLN A 329 -18.82 -0.81 1.80
N PHE A 330 -17.94 0.17 2.06
CA PHE A 330 -18.11 1.16 3.10
C PHE A 330 -17.25 2.41 2.86
N TRP A 331 -17.44 3.46 3.66
CA TRP A 331 -16.56 4.63 3.67
C TRP A 331 -16.19 5.07 5.09
N SER A 332 -15.07 5.79 5.22
CA SER A 332 -14.62 6.34 6.50
C SER A 332 -13.89 7.67 6.32
N VAL A 333 -13.96 8.55 7.31
CA VAL A 333 -13.14 9.76 7.45
C VAL A 333 -12.28 9.58 8.70
N THR A 334 -10.96 9.68 8.55
CA THR A 334 -10.00 9.59 9.66
C THR A 334 -9.14 10.85 9.71
N ALA A 335 -8.85 11.36 10.91
CA ALA A 335 -8.03 12.55 11.12
C ALA A 335 -6.60 12.19 11.55
N TYR A 336 -5.62 12.96 11.07
CA TYR A 336 -4.19 12.74 11.33
C TYR A 336 -3.48 14.06 11.61
N GLY A 337 -2.50 14.04 12.52
CA GLY A 337 -1.58 15.16 12.73
C GLY A 337 -0.74 15.40 11.47
N SER A 338 -0.62 16.66 11.03
CA SER A 338 0.10 17.01 9.81
C SER A 338 1.61 16.79 9.92
N ASN A 339 2.16 16.84 11.13
CA ASN A 339 3.60 16.67 11.40
C ASN A 339 3.99 15.19 11.45
N THR A 340 3.26 14.40 12.25
CA THR A 340 3.56 12.98 12.48
C THR A 340 2.96 12.08 11.41
N LYS A 341 1.90 12.54 10.73
CA LYS A 341 1.05 11.73 9.85
C LYS A 341 0.36 10.56 10.58
N LEU A 342 0.25 10.64 11.90
CA LEU A 342 -0.34 9.63 12.77
C LEU A 342 -1.69 10.08 13.34
N MET A 343 -2.48 9.11 13.80
CA MET A 343 -3.64 9.41 14.64
C MET A 343 -3.15 10.01 15.96
N ILE A 344 -3.98 10.86 16.57
CA ILE A 344 -3.57 11.63 17.75
C ILE A 344 -4.51 11.34 18.90
N ALA A 345 -3.90 11.16 20.08
CA ALA A 345 -4.58 10.85 21.32
C ALA A 345 -5.74 11.82 21.60
N ASN A 346 -6.86 11.27 22.03
CA ASN A 346 -8.03 12.01 22.48
C ASN A 346 -8.80 11.20 23.52
N ASP A 347 -9.56 11.87 24.41
CA ASP A 347 -10.24 11.23 25.54
C ASP A 347 -11.28 10.17 25.14
N LEU A 348 -11.74 10.18 23.89
CA LEU A 348 -12.71 9.23 23.37
C LEU A 348 -12.08 8.01 22.70
N ASN A 349 -10.74 7.99 22.56
CA ASN A 349 -9.99 7.07 21.72
C ASN A 349 -10.66 6.84 20.35
N ARG A 350 -11.08 7.94 19.73
CA ARG A 350 -11.90 7.93 18.51
C ARG A 350 -11.17 8.67 17.41
N HIS A 351 -10.82 7.94 16.36
CA HIS A 351 -9.97 8.47 15.29
C HIS A 351 -10.65 8.53 13.92
N SER A 352 -11.79 7.85 13.77
CA SER A 352 -12.54 7.78 12.51
C SER A 352 -14.06 7.83 12.67
N ARG A 353 -14.74 8.18 11.57
CA ARG A 353 -16.20 8.15 11.40
C ARG A 353 -16.58 7.64 10.02
N GLY A 354 -17.54 6.74 9.94
CA GLY A 354 -18.03 6.19 8.67
C GLY A 354 -19.52 5.87 8.72
N ASP A 355 -20.05 5.41 7.60
CA ASP A 355 -21.41 4.84 7.46
C ASP A 355 -21.79 3.84 8.56
N ARG A 356 -20.82 3.09 9.07
CA ARG A 356 -20.98 2.11 10.16
C ARG A 356 -21.30 2.73 11.52
N HIS A 357 -21.10 4.04 11.68
CA HIS A 357 -21.23 4.73 12.97
C HIS A 357 -22.15 5.94 12.92
N VAL A 358 -22.17 6.65 11.80
CA VAL A 358 -22.83 7.96 11.68
C VAL A 358 -24.33 7.84 11.49
N LYS A 359 -25.05 8.89 11.86
CA LYS A 359 -26.46 9.09 11.53
C LYS A 359 -26.57 10.07 10.37
N LEU A 360 -27.42 9.74 9.41
CA LEU A 360 -27.73 10.63 8.30
C LEU A 360 -28.65 11.76 8.75
N ASN A 361 -28.54 12.88 8.05
CA ASN A 361 -29.48 13.97 8.10
C ASN A 361 -30.79 13.58 7.37
N PRO A 362 -31.93 14.27 7.63
CA PRO A 362 -33.20 13.97 6.96
C PRO A 362 -33.17 14.05 5.42
N ASP A 363 -32.24 14.82 4.84
CA ASP A 363 -32.03 14.97 3.40
C ASP A 363 -31.10 13.90 2.79
N GLY A 364 -30.64 12.93 3.61
CA GLY A 364 -29.73 11.86 3.19
C GLY A 364 -28.25 12.24 3.20
N THR A 365 -27.88 13.48 3.54
CA THR A 365 -26.48 13.87 3.74
C THR A 365 -25.94 13.39 5.09
N VAL A 366 -24.63 13.47 5.29
CA VAL A 366 -23.99 13.30 6.60
C VAL A 366 -23.27 14.58 6.99
N THR A 367 -23.44 15.01 8.24
CA THR A 367 -22.67 16.10 8.83
C THR A 367 -21.76 15.56 9.93
N LEU A 368 -20.45 15.70 9.75
CA LEU A 368 -19.44 15.45 10.79
C LEU A 368 -19.09 16.74 11.52
N ARG A 369 -19.02 16.67 12.85
CA ARG A 369 -18.59 17.77 13.72
C ARG A 369 -17.18 17.49 14.22
N LEU A 370 -16.29 18.47 14.08
CA LEU A 370 -14.86 18.33 14.37
C LEU A 370 -14.44 19.33 15.43
N SER A 371 -13.82 18.86 16.50
CA SER A 371 -13.21 19.72 17.52
C SER A 371 -12.12 18.95 18.27
N SER A 372 -11.16 19.68 18.83
CA SER A 372 -10.24 19.17 19.84
C SER A 372 -10.91 19.04 21.22
N ASN A 373 -12.07 19.68 21.45
CA ASN A 373 -12.83 19.57 22.69
C ASN A 373 -13.81 18.39 22.66
N THR A 374 -13.45 17.32 23.36
CA THR A 374 -14.21 16.06 23.50
C THR A 374 -15.32 16.12 24.56
N LYS A 375 -15.37 17.16 25.40
CA LYS A 375 -16.25 17.23 26.57
C LYS A 375 -17.73 17.16 26.15
N GLY A 376 -18.44 16.16 26.68
CA GLY A 376 -19.86 15.95 26.40
C GLY A 376 -20.16 15.41 24.99
N LYS A 377 -19.16 14.90 24.27
CA LYS A 377 -19.30 14.40 22.89
C LYS A 377 -19.28 12.87 22.76
N ALA A 378 -19.25 12.14 23.88
CA ALA A 378 -19.19 10.67 23.87
C ALA A 378 -20.34 10.04 23.07
N GLU A 379 -21.58 10.49 23.32
CA GLU A 379 -22.81 10.00 22.66
C GLU A 379 -23.04 10.58 21.27
N ASP A 380 -22.25 11.58 20.85
CA ASP A 380 -22.38 12.16 19.52
C ASP A 380 -21.70 11.25 18.50
N THR A 381 -22.51 10.43 17.82
CA THR A 381 -22.03 9.48 16.81
C THR A 381 -21.39 10.16 15.61
N ASN A 382 -21.71 11.44 15.33
CA ASN A 382 -21.17 12.18 14.18
C ASN A 382 -20.01 13.10 14.59
N PHE A 383 -19.62 13.11 15.87
CA PHE A 383 -18.46 13.83 16.34
C PHE A 383 -17.17 13.04 16.06
N LEU A 384 -16.22 13.68 15.39
CA LEU A 384 -14.86 13.18 15.15
C LEU A 384 -13.85 14.12 15.85
N PRO A 385 -13.16 13.66 16.90
CA PRO A 385 -12.05 14.39 17.49
C PRO A 385 -10.97 14.72 16.45
N VAL A 386 -10.42 15.93 16.55
CA VAL A 386 -9.26 16.37 15.76
C VAL A 386 -8.18 16.89 16.69
N PRO A 387 -6.90 16.78 16.33
CA PRO A 387 -5.82 17.17 17.23
C PRO A 387 -5.72 18.69 17.36
N ASN A 388 -5.26 19.18 18.51
CA ASN A 388 -4.99 20.62 18.73
C ASN A 388 -3.67 21.06 18.07
N GLU A 389 -3.50 20.72 16.80
CA GLU A 389 -2.38 21.10 15.93
C GLU A 389 -2.88 21.15 14.48
N ASN A 390 -1.97 21.41 13.52
CA ASN A 390 -2.29 21.26 12.12
C ASN A 390 -2.64 19.80 11.83
N PHE A 391 -3.71 19.56 11.09
CA PHE A 391 -4.18 18.21 10.76
C PHE A 391 -4.64 18.12 9.31
N TYR A 392 -4.87 16.89 8.86
CA TYR A 392 -5.58 16.60 7.63
C TYR A 392 -6.48 15.41 7.87
N MET A 393 -7.45 15.23 6.97
CA MET A 393 -8.35 14.09 7.00
C MET A 393 -8.26 13.31 5.70
N LEU A 394 -8.47 12.00 5.79
CA LEU A 394 -8.62 11.11 4.64
C LEU A 394 -10.04 10.55 4.63
N LEU A 395 -10.78 10.82 3.55
CA LEU A 395 -12.00 10.10 3.20
C LEU A 395 -11.60 8.86 2.39
N ARG A 396 -11.86 7.67 2.93
CA ARG A 396 -11.64 6.37 2.28
C ARG A 396 -12.96 5.85 1.73
N MET A 397 -12.94 5.35 0.51
CA MET A 397 -14.10 4.83 -0.21
C MET A 397 -13.77 3.42 -0.72
N TYR A 398 -14.40 2.40 -0.16
CA TYR A 398 -14.11 0.99 -0.46
C TYR A 398 -15.10 0.43 -1.47
N GLY A 399 -14.59 -0.03 -2.61
CA GLY A 399 -15.40 -0.47 -3.74
C GLY A 399 -16.28 0.64 -4.31
N GLY A 400 -15.71 1.84 -4.48
CA GLY A 400 -16.38 2.99 -5.11
C GLY A 400 -16.75 2.73 -6.57
N ASP A 401 -17.74 3.45 -7.07
CA ASP A 401 -18.15 3.38 -8.48
C ASP A 401 -17.08 3.92 -9.46
N GLU A 402 -17.38 3.88 -10.76
CA GLU A 402 -16.47 4.35 -11.80
C GLU A 402 -16.11 5.85 -11.66
N GLN A 403 -17.01 6.68 -11.14
CA GLN A 403 -16.72 8.10 -10.94
C GLN A 403 -15.72 8.32 -9.81
N ILE A 404 -15.86 7.59 -8.70
CA ILE A 404 -14.89 7.58 -7.61
C ILE A 404 -13.52 7.08 -8.11
N GLN A 405 -13.50 5.95 -8.83
CA GLN A 405 -12.26 5.36 -9.37
C GLN A 405 -11.53 6.30 -10.34
N ALA A 406 -12.29 7.12 -11.08
CA ALA A 406 -11.76 8.15 -11.98
C ALA A 406 -11.37 9.46 -11.28
N GLY A 407 -11.51 9.56 -9.94
CA GLY A 407 -11.19 10.78 -9.17
C GLY A 407 -12.18 11.92 -9.36
N LYS A 408 -13.41 11.63 -9.80
CA LYS A 408 -14.44 12.65 -10.08
C LYS A 408 -15.36 12.93 -8.89
N PHE A 409 -15.25 12.16 -7.81
CA PHE A 409 -16.02 12.43 -6.61
C PHE A 409 -15.55 13.74 -5.96
N PRO A 410 -16.45 14.68 -5.66
CA PRO A 410 -16.07 15.99 -5.13
C PRO A 410 -15.45 15.86 -3.74
N VAL A 411 -14.35 16.59 -3.52
CA VAL A 411 -13.75 16.71 -2.18
C VAL A 411 -14.74 17.47 -1.27
N PRO A 412 -15.16 16.88 -0.13
CA PRO A 412 -16.02 17.58 0.81
C PRO A 412 -15.39 18.89 1.30
N VAL A 413 -16.19 19.96 1.33
CA VAL A 413 -15.74 21.26 1.83
C VAL A 413 -15.77 21.26 3.36
N VAL A 414 -14.63 21.56 3.98
CA VAL A 414 -14.50 21.67 5.43
C VAL A 414 -14.82 23.10 5.85
N HIS A 415 -15.87 23.29 6.64
CA HIS A 415 -16.31 24.60 7.10
C HIS A 415 -15.83 24.88 8.52
N LYS A 416 -15.02 25.94 8.69
CA LYS A 416 -14.69 26.49 10.01
C LYS A 416 -15.95 27.00 10.72
N VAL A 417 -16.13 26.59 11.96
CA VAL A 417 -17.27 26.94 12.82
C VAL A 417 -16.80 27.90 13.91
N LYS A 418 -17.62 28.90 14.25
CA LYS A 418 -17.35 29.77 15.41
C LYS A 418 -17.50 28.95 16.68
N LYS A 419 -16.46 28.93 17.51
CA LYS A 419 -16.47 28.32 18.85
C LYS A 419 -17.46 28.99 19.78
#